data_AF-A0A239CUI5-F1
#
_entry.id   AF-A0A239CUI5-F1
#
_cell.length_a   1.000
_cell.length_b   1.000
_cell.length_c   1.000
_cell.angle_alpha   90.00
_cell.angle_beta   90.00
_cell.angle_gamma   90.00
#
_symmetry.space_group_name_H-M   'P 1'
#
loop_
_entity.id
_entity.type
_entity.pdbx_description
1 polymer ?
#
loop_
_entity_poly.entity_id
_entity_poly.type
_entity_poly.pdbx_seq_one_letter_code
_entity_poly.pdbx_strand_id
1 'polypeptide(L)' 'MNERQLITRAWQDADLEKLKQLHAEGATLLRACAAMKRPMASVKKRARELGLHFASVREVRREISAREQTQ' A
#
# COMPACT_ATOMS: atom_id res chain seq x y z
N MET A 1 -13.07 5.06 -31.87
CA MET A 1 -11.61 4.88 -31.64
C MET A 1 -11.43 4.80 -30.13
N ASN A 2 -11.09 3.62 -29.59
CA ASN A 2 -10.91 3.48 -28.14
C ASN A 2 -9.58 4.13 -27.75
N GLU A 3 -9.64 5.39 -27.34
CA GLU A 3 -8.54 6.10 -26.71
C GLU A 3 -8.15 5.32 -25.43
N ARG A 4 -7.12 4.49 -25.54
CA ARG A 4 -6.41 3.96 -24.38
C ARG A 4 -5.71 5.15 -23.73
N GLN A 5 -6.45 5.94 -22.97
CA GLN A 5 -5.86 6.92 -22.08
C GLN A 5 -4.98 6.13 -21.11
N LEU A 6 -3.67 6.20 -21.32
CA LEU A 6 -2.68 5.87 -20.30
C LEU A 6 -2.79 6.96 -19.24
N ILE A 7 -3.86 6.90 -18.43
CA ILE A 7 -4.06 7.79 -17.28
C ILE A 7 -3.05 7.35 -16.24
N THR A 8 -1.79 7.77 -16.41
CA THR A 8 -0.77 7.70 -15.39
C THR A 8 -1.17 8.70 -14.31
N ARG A 9 -2.17 8.33 -13.50
CA ARG A 9 -2.67 9.17 -12.41
C ARG A 9 -1.48 9.54 -11.54
N ALA A 10 -1.06 10.80 -11.60
CA ALA A 10 0.06 11.29 -10.81
C ALA A 10 -0.22 11.05 -9.32
N TRP A 11 0.82 10.80 -8.53
CA TRP A 11 0.69 10.74 -7.08
C TRP A 11 0.50 12.16 -6.56
N GLN A 12 -0.66 12.42 -5.98
CA GLN A 12 -0.94 13.70 -5.33
C GLN A 12 -0.43 13.64 -3.89
N ASP A 13 -0.13 14.80 -3.29
CA ASP A 13 0.30 14.88 -1.90
C ASP A 13 -0.71 14.23 -0.95
N ALA A 14 -2.01 14.40 -1.21
CA ALA A 14 -3.07 13.71 -0.47
C ALA A 14 -3.01 12.18 -0.57
N ASP A 15 -2.59 11.61 -1.72
CA ASP A 15 -2.37 10.16 -1.85
C ASP A 15 -1.15 9.72 -1.00
N LEU A 16 -0.11 10.56 -0.89
CA LEU A 16 1.08 10.28 -0.08
C LEU A 16 0.78 10.34 1.41
N GLU A 17 0.01 11.34 1.85
CA GLU A 17 -0.45 11.43 3.24
C GLU A 17 -1.32 10.24 3.62
N LYS A 18 -2.24 9.86 2.73
CA LYS A 18 -3.08 8.68 2.95
C LYS A 18 -2.26 7.39 3.01
N LEU A 19 -1.22 7.26 2.18
CA LEU A 19 -0.29 6.13 2.24
C LEU A 19 0.47 6.08 3.58
N LYS A 20 0.92 7.23 4.09
CA LYS A 20 1.58 7.34 5.41
C LYS A 20 0.62 7.01 6.56
N GLN A 21 -0.61 7.51 6.52
CA GLN A 21 -1.63 7.20 7.51
C GLN A 21 -1.92 5.70 7.55
N LEU A 22 -2.15 5.09 6.39
CA LEU A 22 -2.36 3.65 6.28
C LEU A 22 -1.17 2.85 6.80
N HIS A 23 0.06 3.31 6.56
CA HIS A 23 1.26 2.69 7.15
C HIS A 23 1.28 2.80 8.67
N ALA A 24 0.98 3.99 9.22
CA ALA A 24 0.90 4.23 10.66
C ALA A 24 -0.21 3.40 11.35
N GLU A 25 -1.32 3.15 10.66
CA GLU A 25 -2.39 2.23 11.10
C GLU A 25 -1.98 0.75 11.05
N GLY A 26 -0.78 0.43 10.57
CA GLY A 26 -0.33 -0.95 10.36
C GLY A 26 -1.06 -1.64 9.21
N ALA A 27 -1.61 -0.88 8.26
CA ALA A 27 -2.29 -1.44 7.12
C ALA A 27 -1.31 -2.20 6.22
N THR A 28 -1.77 -3.35 5.73
CA THR A 28 -1.02 -4.19 4.81
C THR A 28 -0.96 -3.56 3.43
N LEU A 29 0.02 -3.96 2.62
CA LEU A 29 0.13 -3.48 1.23
C LEU A 29 -1.18 -3.70 0.45
N LEU A 30 -1.87 -4.82 0.67
CA LEU A 30 -3.13 -5.14 0.02
C LEU A 30 -4.24 -4.17 0.42
N ARG A 31 -4.36 -3.87 1.72
CA ARG A 31 -5.34 -2.90 2.25
C ARG A 31 -5.07 -1.50 1.74
N ALA A 32 -3.79 -1.11 1.67
CA ALA A 32 -3.39 0.17 1.10
C ALA A 32 -3.77 0.27 -0.39
N CYS A 33 -3.51 -0.79 -1.17
CA CYS A 33 -3.90 -0.84 -2.59
C CYS A 33 -5.41 -0.76 -2.79
N ALA A 34 -6.19 -1.47 -1.97
CA ALA A 34 -7.64 -1.41 -2.00
C ALA A 34 -8.17 -0.01 -1.67
N ALA A 35 -7.60 0.64 -0.64
CA ALA A 35 -7.98 2.00 -0.23
C ALA A 35 -7.65 3.08 -1.27
N MET A 36 -6.50 2.96 -1.94
CA MET A 36 -6.06 3.90 -3.00
C MET A 36 -6.61 3.57 -4.39
N LYS A 37 -7.18 2.37 -4.58
CA LYS A 37 -7.57 1.80 -5.88
C LYS A 37 -6.43 1.85 -6.91
N ARG A 38 -5.20 1.60 -6.45
CA ARG A 38 -3.97 1.63 -7.27
C ARG A 38 -3.31 0.25 -7.32
N PRO A 39 -2.60 -0.08 -8.42
CA PRO A 39 -1.93 -1.37 -8.55
C PRO A 39 -0.81 -1.53 -7.53
N MET A 40 -0.64 -2.76 -7.01
CA MET A 40 0.32 -3.10 -5.97
C MET A 40 1.77 -2.72 -6.32
N ALA A 41 2.16 -2.88 -7.58
CA ALA A 41 3.50 -2.52 -8.04
C ALA A 41 3.78 -1.01 -7.90
N SER A 42 2.80 -0.16 -8.21
CA SER A 42 2.93 1.30 -8.12
C SER A 42 2.97 1.76 -6.65
N VAL A 43 2.10 1.18 -5.82
CA VAL A 43 2.08 1.45 -4.37
C VAL A 43 3.38 1.01 -3.71
N LYS A 44 3.89 -0.19 -4.03
CA LYS A 44 5.16 -0.71 -3.49
C LYS A 44 6.35 0.16 -3.90
N LYS A 45 6.40 0.59 -5.17
CA LYS A 45 7.44 1.50 -5.64
C LYS A 45 7.39 2.81 -4.85
N ARG A 46 6.20 3.40 -4.72
CA ARG A 46 6.06 4.70 -4.04
C ARG A 46 6.36 4.61 -2.55
N ALA A 47 5.94 3.54 -1.89
CA ALA A 47 6.28 3.28 -0.50
C ALA A 47 7.80 3.22 -0.28
N ARG A 48 8.51 2.50 -1.16
CA ARG A 48 9.98 2.41 -1.11
C ARG A 48 10.65 3.77 -1.32
N GLU A 49 10.15 4.59 -2.25
CA GLU A 49 10.64 5.97 -2.46
C GLU A 49 10.45 6.86 -1.23
N LEU A 50 9.40 6.62 -0.45
CA LEU A 50 9.10 7.34 0.79
C LEU A 50 9.80 6.75 2.03
N GLY A 51 10.59 5.68 1.86
CA GLY A 51 11.21 4.96 2.98
C GLY A 51 10.23 4.14 3.83
N LEU A 52 8.98 3.98 3.38
CA LEU A 52 7.96 3.20 4.07
C LEU A 52 8.09 1.73 3.66
N HIS A 53 8.41 0.86 4.62
CA HIS A 53 8.32 -0.59 4.43
C HIS A 53 6.92 -1.06 4.79
N PHE A 54 6.14 -1.42 3.77
CA PHE A 54 4.95 -2.23 3.98
C PHE A 54 5.37 -3.68 4.10
N ALA A 55 5.00 -4.30 5.22
CA ALA A 55 5.15 -5.73 5.42
C ALA A 55 4.50 -6.46 4.23
N SER A 56 5.29 -7.30 3.57
CA SER A 56 4.82 -8.11 2.44
C SER A 56 3.78 -9.12 2.96
N VAL A 57 2.89 -9.66 2.11
CA VAL A 57 1.83 -10.59 2.56
C VAL A 57 2.37 -11.75 3.41
N ARG A 58 3.60 -12.20 3.13
CA ARG A 58 4.30 -13.23 3.94
C ARG A 58 4.72 -12.73 5.32
N GLU A 59 5.16 -11.49 5.41
CA GLU A 59 5.61 -10.84 6.64
C GLU A 59 4.42 -10.48 7.52
N VAL A 60 3.35 -9.95 6.91
CA VAL A 60 2.05 -9.75 7.56
C VAL A 60 1.48 -11.07 8.06
N ARG A 61 1.51 -12.16 7.28
CA ARG A 61 1.07 -13.48 7.77
C ARG A 61 1.88 -13.92 8.99
N ARG A 62 3.19 -13.67 9.00
CA ARG A 62 4.05 -13.98 10.14
C ARG A 62 3.67 -13.15 11.37
N GLU A 63 3.35 -11.88 11.17
CA GLU A 63 3.01 -10.93 12.23
C GLU A 63 1.58 -11.11 12.76
N ILE A 64 0.62 -11.46 11.89
CA ILE A 64 -0.74 -11.86 12.27
C ILE A 64 -0.68 -13.18 13.05
N SER A 65 0.05 -14.19 12.56
CA SER A 65 0.25 -15.43 13.32
C SER A 65 0.97 -15.19 14.65
N ALA A 66 1.84 -14.19 14.75
CA ALA A 66 2.46 -13.78 16.01
C ALA A 66 1.47 -13.07 16.96
N ARG A 67 0.50 -12.32 16.41
CA ARG A 67 -0.56 -11.63 17.18
C ARG A 67 -1.69 -12.57 17.61
N GLU A 68 -2.06 -13.54 16.79
CA GLU A 68 -3.08 -14.56 17.11
C GLU A 68 -2.60 -15.58 18.16
N GLN A 69 -1.30 -15.65 18.46
CA GLN A 69 -0.78 -16.47 19.57
C GLN A 69 -0.84 -15.78 20.95
N THR A 70 -1.35 -14.55 21.05
CA THR A 70 -1.52 -13.83 22.33
C THR A 70 -2.99 -13.65 22.71
N GLN A 71 -3.86 -14.61 22.35
CA GLN A 71 -5.21 -14.73 22.92
C GLN A 71 -5.41 -16.08 23.59
#